data_AF-A0A925VN81-F1
#
_entry.id   AF-A0A925VN81-F1
#
_cell.length_a   1.000
_cell.length_b   1.000
_cell.length_c   1.000
_cell.angle_alpha   90.00
_cell.angle_beta   90.00
_cell.angle_gamma   90.00
#
_symmetry.space_group_name_H-M   'P 1'
#
loop_
_entity.id
_entity.type
_entity.pdbx_description
1 polymer ?
#
loop_
_entity_poly.entity_id
_entity_poly.type
_entity_poly.pdbx_seq_one_letter_code
_entity_poly.pdbx_strand_id
1 'polypeptide(L)'
;MKPFLLLLALLLCMLLPACGAEGVREPGFGSAAPMPAAPAIAMGGPPPTATAEPPLPTEQADGLSVSASVAGGGIYRVGKWLPVLVTVQNDGPDMQGEVRVSLGRGGASYAATLDLPRGSRKSATIYALMGSFSRRLTVRLVRAGAQVAQQQLVVEPHPAADRLVGLVAAESTTLRLPPTLPNDTRLVGVPLALSALPDRAAGLSSLDTLVLDDVATAELADAQRGALREWVARGGQLLIG
;
A
#
# COMPACT_ATOMS: atom_id res chain seq x y z
N MET A 1 -9.62 25.00 -13.11
CA MET A 1 -9.51 23.65 -13.71
C MET A 1 -8.57 23.53 -14.93
N LYS A 2 -8.01 24.61 -15.49
CA LYS A 2 -7.00 24.57 -16.59
C LYS A 2 -5.52 24.85 -16.20
N PRO A 3 -5.15 25.42 -15.03
CA PRO A 3 -3.74 25.72 -14.75
C PRO A 3 -2.94 24.49 -14.25
N PHE A 4 -3.62 23.48 -13.69
CA PHE A 4 -2.95 22.32 -13.08
C PHE A 4 -2.37 21.35 -14.12
N LEU A 5 -3.02 21.22 -15.29
CA LEU A 5 -2.50 20.42 -16.41
C LEU A 5 -1.20 21.02 -16.99
N LEU A 6 -1.08 22.35 -16.97
CA LEU A 6 0.10 23.08 -17.42
C LEU A 6 1.27 22.95 -16.44
N LEU A 7 0.99 22.96 -15.13
CA LEU A 7 2.02 22.75 -14.11
C LEU A 7 2.55 21.31 -14.14
N LEU A 8 1.66 20.32 -14.31
CA LEU A 8 2.03 18.91 -14.46
C LEU A 8 2.85 18.67 -15.75
N ALA A 9 2.48 19.33 -16.86
CA ALA A 9 3.22 19.29 -18.12
C ALA A 9 4.60 19.94 -18.02
N LEU A 10 4.73 21.08 -17.32
CA LEU A 10 6.03 21.73 -17.08
C LEU A 10 6.94 20.88 -16.20
N LEU A 11 6.39 20.24 -15.17
CA LEU A 11 7.16 19.35 -14.28
C LEU A 11 7.62 18.09 -15.03
N LEU A 12 6.78 17.54 -15.93
CA LEU A 12 7.17 16.44 -16.83
C LEU A 12 8.37 16.80 -17.71
N CYS A 13 8.45 18.07 -18.15
CA CYS A 13 9.50 18.56 -19.04
C CYS A 13 10.86 18.72 -18.34
N MET A 14 10.86 19.01 -17.03
CA MET A 14 12.08 19.18 -16.22
C MET A 14 12.78 17.87 -15.84
N LEU A 15 12.13 16.71 -16.05
CA LEU A 15 12.65 15.38 -15.68
C LEU A 15 13.35 14.62 -16.83
N LEU A 16 13.53 15.24 -18.02
CA LEU A 16 14.25 14.62 -19.14
C LEU A 16 15.75 14.99 -19.14
N PRO A 17 16.67 14.01 -19.13
CA PRO A 17 17.99 14.19 -19.71
C PRO A 17 17.91 14.06 -21.24
N ALA A 18 18.59 14.96 -21.95
CA ALA A 18 18.87 14.85 -23.39
C ALA A 18 19.88 13.73 -23.69
N CYS A 19 19.94 13.31 -24.97
CA CYS A 19 20.77 12.25 -25.58
C CYS A 19 20.26 10.82 -25.31
N GLY A 20 20.12 9.89 -26.27
CA GLY A 20 20.64 9.78 -27.64
C GLY A 20 21.03 8.31 -27.89
N ALA A 21 20.73 7.79 -29.10
CA ALA A 21 21.23 6.56 -29.73
C ALA A 21 20.55 5.18 -29.45
N GLU A 22 19.89 4.69 -30.51
CA GLU A 22 19.97 3.36 -31.17
C GLU A 22 20.05 2.04 -30.40
N GLY A 23 19.25 1.06 -30.84
CA GLY A 23 19.54 -0.37 -30.62
C GLY A 23 18.36 -1.35 -30.79
N VAL A 24 17.96 -1.61 -32.03
CA VAL A 24 16.99 -2.64 -32.46
C VAL A 24 17.42 -4.08 -32.13
N ARG A 25 16.50 -4.95 -31.68
CA ARG A 25 16.28 -6.32 -32.23
C ARG A 25 15.11 -7.08 -31.58
N GLU A 26 14.14 -7.46 -32.43
CA GLU A 26 13.09 -8.47 -32.20
C GLU A 26 13.65 -9.90 -32.09
N PRO A 27 12.87 -10.86 -31.54
CA PRO A 27 12.47 -11.97 -32.40
C PRO A 27 11.07 -12.57 -32.15
N GLY A 28 10.35 -12.85 -33.24
CA GLY A 28 9.87 -14.20 -33.54
C GLY A 28 8.45 -14.59 -33.12
N PHE A 29 7.45 -14.17 -33.90
CA PHE A 29 6.10 -14.76 -33.87
C PHE A 29 6.08 -16.12 -34.59
N GLY A 30 5.75 -17.18 -33.83
CA GLY A 30 5.43 -18.51 -34.36
C GLY A 30 3.92 -18.68 -34.52
N SER A 31 3.48 -18.78 -35.77
CA SER A 31 2.11 -19.08 -36.20
C SER A 31 1.77 -20.57 -36.00
N ALA A 32 0.59 -20.87 -35.47
CA ALA A 32 -0.03 -22.20 -35.58
C ALA A 32 -1.54 -22.05 -35.81
N ALA A 33 -1.99 -22.57 -36.95
CA ALA A 33 -3.37 -22.62 -37.43
C ALA A 33 -4.07 -23.96 -37.00
N PRO A 34 -5.29 -24.32 -37.44
CA PRO A 34 -6.44 -24.52 -36.53
C PRO A 34 -7.05 -25.95 -36.53
N MET A 35 -8.17 -26.09 -35.78
CA MET A 35 -9.20 -27.16 -35.78
C MET A 35 -8.94 -28.46 -34.99
N PRO A 36 -9.97 -29.24 -34.57
CA PRO A 36 -11.39 -29.21 -34.95
C PRO A 36 -12.42 -29.12 -33.79
N ALA A 37 -13.68 -28.92 -34.21
CA ALA A 37 -14.89 -28.89 -33.40
C ALA A 37 -15.25 -30.26 -32.79
N ALA A 38 -15.79 -30.23 -31.57
CA ALA A 38 -16.41 -31.37 -30.88
C ALA A 38 -17.81 -30.98 -30.37
N PRO A 39 -18.73 -31.96 -30.18
CA PRO A 39 -20.15 -31.76 -30.36
C PRO A 39 -20.89 -31.22 -29.13
N ALA A 40 -22.06 -30.64 -29.41
CA ALA A 40 -23.07 -30.26 -28.44
C ALA A 40 -23.64 -31.49 -27.70
N ILE A 41 -23.67 -31.41 -26.36
CA ILE A 41 -24.45 -32.31 -25.50
C ILE A 41 -25.48 -31.47 -24.75
N ALA A 42 -26.71 -32.00 -24.75
CA ALA A 42 -27.94 -31.38 -24.32
C ALA A 42 -28.08 -31.23 -22.79
N MET A 43 -28.71 -30.10 -22.42
CA MET A 43 -29.79 -29.93 -21.43
C MET A 43 -30.00 -31.03 -20.37
N GLY A 44 -29.76 -30.69 -19.09
CA GLY A 44 -30.24 -31.48 -17.96
C GLY A 44 -29.85 -30.93 -16.59
N GLY A 45 -30.69 -30.08 -16.01
CA GLY A 45 -30.75 -29.80 -14.56
C GLY A 45 -30.32 -28.39 -14.12
N PRO A 46 -31.09 -27.70 -13.26
CA PRO A 46 -30.60 -26.50 -12.58
C PRO A 46 -29.44 -26.86 -11.64
N PRO A 47 -28.42 -26.01 -11.49
CA PRO A 47 -27.35 -26.26 -10.52
C PRO A 47 -27.94 -26.29 -9.10
N PRO A 48 -27.46 -27.17 -8.19
CA PRO A 48 -27.80 -27.04 -6.79
C PRO A 48 -27.31 -25.68 -6.32
N THR A 49 -28.22 -24.91 -5.73
CA THR A 49 -27.96 -23.64 -5.06
C THR A 49 -26.74 -23.83 -4.16
N ALA A 50 -25.61 -23.24 -4.55
CA ALA A 50 -24.44 -23.16 -3.70
C ALA A 50 -24.84 -22.36 -2.46
N THR A 51 -25.10 -23.06 -1.36
CA THR A 51 -25.11 -22.45 -0.03
C THR A 51 -23.75 -21.78 0.11
N ALA A 52 -23.76 -20.44 0.14
CA ALA A 52 -22.58 -19.66 0.44
C ALA A 52 -22.05 -20.14 1.80
N GLU A 53 -20.90 -20.81 1.76
CA GLU A 53 -20.14 -21.14 2.96
C GLU A 53 -19.80 -19.80 3.64
N PRO A 54 -20.28 -19.55 4.88
CA PRO A 54 -19.92 -18.33 5.59
C PRO A 54 -18.40 -18.30 5.75
N PRO A 55 -17.76 -17.11 5.60
CA PRO A 55 -16.33 -17.00 5.80
C PRO A 55 -15.96 -17.51 7.20
N LEU A 56 -14.96 -18.40 7.24
CA LEU A 56 -14.45 -19.04 8.46
C LEU A 56 -14.24 -17.99 9.58
N PRO A 57 -14.65 -18.29 10.82
CA PRO A 57 -14.40 -17.42 11.97
C PRO A 57 -12.90 -17.15 12.09
N THR A 58 -12.49 -15.88 12.04
CA THR A 58 -11.22 -15.47 12.65
C THR A 58 -11.27 -15.94 14.10
N GLU A 59 -10.35 -16.81 14.52
CA GLU A 59 -10.16 -17.15 15.94
C GLU A 59 -9.85 -15.87 16.71
N GLN A 60 -10.91 -15.22 17.20
CA GLN A 60 -10.87 -14.15 18.16
C GLN A 60 -10.73 -14.83 19.51
N ALA A 61 -9.51 -14.81 20.06
CA ALA A 61 -9.32 -15.17 21.45
C ALA A 61 -10.16 -14.20 22.30
N ASP A 62 -11.15 -14.74 23.00
CA ASP A 62 -12.01 -14.13 24.03
C ASP A 62 -11.82 -12.60 24.23
N GLY A 63 -12.57 -11.81 23.45
CA GLY A 63 -12.60 -10.34 23.55
C GLY A 63 -11.40 -9.58 22.94
N LEU A 64 -10.42 -10.25 22.32
CA LEU A 64 -9.29 -9.61 21.65
C LEU A 64 -9.44 -9.66 20.14
N SER A 65 -9.36 -8.50 19.49
CA SER A 65 -9.29 -8.43 18.03
C SER A 65 -8.13 -7.55 17.57
N VAL A 66 -7.49 -7.97 16.49
CA VAL A 66 -6.44 -7.20 15.80
C VAL A 66 -6.92 -6.89 14.39
N SER A 67 -6.71 -5.66 13.97
CA SER A 67 -6.97 -5.21 12.60
C SER A 67 -5.78 -4.38 12.14
N ALA A 68 -5.13 -4.81 11.08
CA ALA A 68 -4.01 -4.13 10.46
C ALA A 68 -4.39 -3.66 9.07
N SER A 69 -3.85 -2.52 8.67
CA SER A 69 -4.02 -1.95 7.34
C SER A 69 -2.74 -1.23 6.91
N VAL A 70 -2.60 -1.09 5.60
CA VAL A 70 -1.52 -0.33 4.96
C VAL A 70 -2.16 0.74 4.11
N ALA A 71 -1.62 1.95 4.17
CA ALA A 71 -2.06 3.02 3.28
C ALA A 71 -1.65 2.72 1.84
N GLY A 72 -2.33 3.31 0.85
CA GLY A 72 -1.88 3.24 -0.54
C GLY A 72 -2.05 1.87 -1.19
N GLY A 73 -2.98 1.04 -0.70
CA GLY A 73 -3.18 -0.33 -1.22
C GLY A 73 -2.01 -1.28 -0.93
N GLY A 74 -1.09 -0.89 -0.02
CA GLY A 74 0.10 -1.69 0.26
C GLY A 74 1.19 -1.58 -0.79
N ILE A 75 1.12 -0.59 -1.68
CA ILE A 75 2.18 -0.26 -2.65
C ILE A 75 3.41 0.23 -1.89
N TYR A 76 4.57 -0.36 -2.16
CA TYR A 76 5.83 0.06 -1.55
C TYR A 76 7.02 -0.11 -2.48
N ARG A 77 8.12 0.59 -2.16
CA ARG A 77 9.40 0.45 -2.86
C ARG A 77 10.34 -0.47 -2.09
N VAL A 78 10.98 -1.41 -2.78
CA VAL A 78 12.00 -2.29 -2.17
C VAL A 78 13.14 -1.45 -1.61
N GLY A 79 13.59 -1.78 -0.40
CA GLY A 79 14.60 -1.05 0.36
C GLY A 79 14.07 0.18 1.12
N LYS A 80 12.76 0.42 1.11
CA LYS A 80 12.11 1.54 1.81
C LYS A 80 11.18 1.06 2.92
N TRP A 81 10.78 2.00 3.78
CA TRP A 81 9.90 1.71 4.90
C TRP A 81 8.44 1.73 4.46
N LEU A 82 7.67 0.77 4.94
CA LEU A 82 6.22 0.70 4.79
C LEU A 82 5.56 0.90 6.16
N PRO A 83 4.76 1.97 6.35
CA PRO A 83 3.96 2.15 7.55
C PRO A 83 2.78 1.16 7.54
N VAL A 84 2.69 0.35 8.60
CA VAL A 84 1.58 -0.58 8.84
C VAL A 84 0.79 -0.06 10.05
N LEU A 85 -0.44 0.38 9.83
CA LEU A 85 -1.33 0.80 10.90
C LEU A 85 -1.95 -0.45 11.53
N VAL A 86 -1.73 -0.65 12.82
CA VAL A 86 -2.32 -1.76 13.57
C VAL A 86 -3.24 -1.19 14.64
N THR A 87 -4.48 -1.64 14.62
CA THR A 87 -5.51 -1.36 15.62
C THR A 87 -5.79 -2.62 16.40
N VAL A 88 -5.70 -2.53 17.72
CA VAL A 88 -6.01 -3.63 18.63
C VAL A 88 -7.16 -3.18 19.52
N GLN A 89 -8.18 -4.03 19.63
CA GLN A 89 -9.27 -3.86 20.57
C GLN A 89 -9.19 -4.96 21.64
N ASN A 90 -9.29 -4.54 22.90
CA ASN A 90 -9.33 -5.40 24.06
C ASN A 90 -10.65 -5.21 24.81
N ASP A 91 -11.57 -6.15 24.65
CA ASP A 91 -12.82 -6.25 25.41
C ASP A 91 -12.68 -7.18 26.65
N GLY A 92 -11.49 -7.77 26.84
CA GLY A 92 -11.12 -8.61 27.97
C GLY A 92 -10.47 -7.84 29.13
N PRO A 93 -9.80 -8.53 30.07
CA PRO A 93 -9.10 -7.89 31.19
C PRO A 93 -7.88 -7.08 30.73
N ASP A 94 -7.39 -6.20 31.60
CA ASP A 94 -6.18 -5.42 31.36
C ASP A 94 -5.01 -6.33 30.99
N MET A 95 -4.35 -6.03 29.87
CA MET A 95 -3.20 -6.82 29.42
C MET A 95 -2.20 -5.99 28.62
N GLN A 96 -0.98 -6.51 28.52
CA GLN A 96 0.03 -6.05 27.57
C GLN A 96 0.09 -7.02 26.40
N GLY A 97 -0.03 -6.49 25.19
CA GLY A 97 0.11 -7.23 23.95
C GLY A 97 1.35 -6.78 23.19
N GLU A 98 2.02 -7.70 22.51
CA GLU A 98 3.08 -7.39 21.55
C GLU A 98 2.52 -7.59 20.14
N VAL A 99 2.52 -6.54 19.33
CA VAL A 99 2.18 -6.65 17.91
C VAL A 99 3.47 -6.88 17.13
N ARG A 100 3.51 -7.97 16.37
CA ARG A 100 4.65 -8.36 15.54
C ARG A 100 4.27 -8.41 14.07
N VAL A 101 4.94 -7.61 13.25
CA VAL A 101 4.86 -7.61 11.79
C VAL A 101 6.01 -8.44 11.24
N SER A 102 5.71 -9.54 10.55
CA SER A 102 6.71 -10.46 9.98
C SER A 102 6.68 -10.44 8.46
N LEU A 103 7.86 -10.32 7.85
CA LEU A 103 8.05 -10.31 6.39
C LEU A 103 8.26 -11.73 5.87
N GLY A 104 7.21 -12.55 5.88
CA GLY A 104 7.29 -13.94 5.40
C GLY A 104 8.19 -14.86 6.25
N ARG A 105 8.46 -16.07 5.75
CA ARG A 105 9.33 -17.04 6.46
C ARG A 105 10.79 -16.61 6.34
N GLY A 106 11.42 -16.29 7.48
CA GLY A 106 12.85 -15.95 7.56
C GLY A 106 13.18 -14.48 7.25
N GLY A 107 12.19 -13.63 6.97
CA GLY A 107 12.40 -12.19 6.83
C GLY A 107 12.51 -11.47 8.18
N ALA A 108 12.79 -10.17 8.13
CA ALA A 108 12.79 -9.33 9.31
C ALA A 108 11.43 -9.36 10.03
N SER A 109 11.46 -9.14 11.35
CA SER A 109 10.25 -8.95 12.15
C SER A 109 10.35 -7.67 12.96
N TYR A 110 9.27 -6.92 13.01
CA TYR A 110 9.17 -5.66 13.74
C TYR A 110 8.13 -5.83 14.83
N ALA A 111 8.48 -5.45 16.06
CA ALA A 111 7.61 -5.61 17.21
C ALA A 111 7.36 -4.26 17.89
N ALA A 112 6.13 -4.08 18.40
CA ALA A 112 5.76 -2.97 19.25
C ALA A 112 4.90 -3.48 20.40
N THR A 113 5.26 -3.09 21.63
CA THR A 113 4.47 -3.40 22.82
C THR A 113 3.37 -2.36 22.99
N LEU A 114 2.16 -2.82 23.28
CA LEU A 114 0.97 -2.00 23.52
C LEU A 114 0.35 -2.38 24.86
N ASP A 115 0.22 -1.40 25.75
CA ASP A 115 -0.62 -1.53 26.94
C ASP A 115 -2.09 -1.48 26.52
N LEU A 116 -2.86 -2.51 26.77
CA LEU A 116 -4.27 -2.64 26.39
C LEU A 116 -5.12 -2.78 27.65
N PRO A 117 -5.55 -1.68 28.27
CA PRO A 117 -6.57 -1.72 29.33
C PRO A 117 -7.87 -2.36 28.84
N ARG A 118 -8.71 -2.78 29.79
CA ARG A 118 -10.04 -3.33 29.54
C ARG A 118 -10.92 -2.33 28.80
N GLY A 119 -11.59 -2.81 27.77
CA GLY A 119 -12.47 -2.01 26.90
C GLY A 119 -11.71 -0.98 26.05
N SER A 120 -10.38 -1.09 25.91
CA SER A 120 -9.59 -0.13 25.16
C SER A 120 -9.47 -0.51 23.69
N ARG A 121 -9.46 0.51 22.84
CA ARG A 121 -9.06 0.43 21.44
C ARG A 121 -7.82 1.29 21.26
N LYS A 122 -6.70 0.68 20.88
CA LYS A 122 -5.45 1.40 20.60
C LYS A 122 -4.99 1.15 19.18
N SER A 123 -4.48 2.19 18.55
CA SER A 123 -3.84 2.15 17.25
C SER A 123 -2.36 2.51 17.36
N ALA A 124 -1.52 1.84 16.60
CA ALA A 124 -0.10 2.14 16.49
C ALA A 124 0.39 1.87 15.06
N THR A 125 1.29 2.72 14.59
CA THR A 125 1.92 2.57 13.28
C THR A 125 3.28 1.89 13.45
N ILE A 126 3.42 0.70 12.86
CA ILE A 126 4.67 -0.05 12.82
C ILE A 126 5.34 0.20 11.48
N TYR A 127 6.55 0.73 11.53
CA TYR A 127 7.37 0.98 10.34
C TYR A 127 8.19 -0.27 10.04
N ALA A 128 7.85 -0.96 8.96
CA ALA A 128 8.56 -2.17 8.53
C ALA A 128 9.45 -1.87 7.33
N LEU A 129 10.77 -2.08 7.45
CA LEU A 129 11.69 -1.93 6.31
C LEU A 129 11.54 -3.13 5.38
N MET A 130 11.11 -2.85 4.15
CA MET A 130 10.85 -3.86 3.12
C MET A 130 12.11 -4.16 2.32
N GLY A 131 12.95 -5.07 2.83
CA GLY A 131 14.24 -5.41 2.19
C GLY A 131 14.15 -6.29 0.93
N SER A 132 13.00 -6.91 0.68
CA SER A 132 12.81 -7.89 -0.40
C SER A 132 11.46 -7.72 -1.10
N PHE A 133 11.30 -8.38 -2.26
CA PHE A 133 10.03 -8.46 -2.99
C PHE A 133 9.02 -9.36 -2.27
N SER A 134 8.48 -8.86 -1.16
CA SER A 134 7.42 -9.52 -0.39
C SER A 134 6.06 -9.09 -0.93
N ARG A 135 5.15 -10.06 -1.13
CA ARG A 135 3.75 -9.78 -1.53
C ARG A 135 2.76 -9.96 -0.38
N ARG A 136 3.24 -10.47 0.75
CA ARG A 136 2.43 -10.77 1.93
C ARG A 136 3.19 -10.43 3.19
N LEU A 137 2.50 -9.80 4.13
CA LEU A 137 2.96 -9.53 5.48
C LEU A 137 2.04 -10.23 6.46
N THR A 138 2.60 -10.70 7.57
CA THR A 138 1.81 -11.33 8.63
C THR A 138 1.92 -10.48 9.88
N VAL A 139 0.80 -9.91 10.32
CA VAL A 139 0.68 -9.20 11.58
C VAL A 139 0.13 -10.15 12.62
N ARG A 140 0.85 -10.32 13.72
CA ARG A 140 0.48 -11.19 14.84
C ARG A 140 0.34 -10.35 16.09
N LEU A 141 -0.69 -10.62 16.86
CA LEU A 141 -0.80 -10.16 18.23
C LEU A 141 -0.37 -11.33 19.13
N VAL A 142 0.59 -11.05 20.00
CA VAL A 142 1.19 -12.03 20.92
C VAL A 142 0.92 -11.58 22.36
N ARG A 143 0.48 -12.50 23.20
CA ARG A 143 0.25 -12.32 24.63
C ARG A 143 1.08 -13.37 25.38
N ALA A 144 1.98 -12.90 26.26
CA ALA A 144 2.82 -13.80 27.08
C ALA A 144 3.51 -14.92 26.26
N GLY A 145 3.95 -14.61 25.04
CA GLY A 145 4.59 -15.57 24.11
C GLY A 145 3.63 -16.42 23.27
N ALA A 146 2.33 -16.42 23.55
CA ALA A 146 1.32 -17.11 22.75
C ALA A 146 0.70 -16.17 21.70
N GLN A 147 0.56 -16.64 20.46
CA GLN A 147 -0.18 -15.92 19.43
C GLN A 147 -1.68 -15.96 19.77
N VAL A 148 -2.29 -14.78 19.91
CA VAL A 148 -3.73 -14.65 20.23
C VAL A 148 -4.56 -14.29 19.01
N ALA A 149 -3.98 -13.57 18.06
CA ALA A 149 -4.64 -13.22 16.81
C ALA A 149 -3.62 -13.01 15.69
N GLN A 150 -4.05 -13.20 14.45
CA GLN A 150 -3.22 -12.99 13.26
C GLN A 150 -4.06 -12.41 12.14
N GLN A 151 -3.46 -11.48 11.39
CA GLN A 151 -3.99 -11.02 10.11
C GLN A 151 -2.88 -11.04 9.06
N GLN A 152 -3.24 -11.45 7.86
CA GLN A 152 -2.36 -11.37 6.69
C GLN A 152 -2.73 -10.17 5.84
N LEU A 153 -1.72 -9.40 5.43
CA LEU A 153 -1.87 -8.25 4.54
C LEU A 153 -1.23 -8.57 3.20
N VAL A 154 -1.88 -8.14 2.12
CA VAL A 154 -1.32 -8.14 0.78
C VAL A 154 -0.61 -6.81 0.56
N VAL A 155 0.58 -6.87 -0.04
CA VAL A 155 1.39 -5.71 -0.38
C VAL A 155 1.94 -5.86 -1.79
N GLU A 156 2.16 -4.74 -2.46
CA GLU A 156 2.60 -4.71 -3.85
C GLU A 156 4.01 -4.10 -3.94
N PRO A 157 5.05 -4.92 -4.19
CA PRO A 157 6.41 -4.41 -4.36
C PRO A 157 6.59 -3.74 -5.71
N HIS A 158 7.22 -2.57 -5.71
CA HIS A 158 7.69 -1.88 -6.91
C HIS A 158 9.21 -1.74 -6.97
N PRO A 159 9.80 -1.90 -8.16
CA PRO A 159 11.24 -1.76 -8.36
C PRO A 159 11.69 -0.30 -8.23
N ALA A 160 13.01 -0.08 -8.16
CA ALA A 160 13.60 1.26 -8.12
C ALA A 160 13.29 2.11 -9.37
N ALA A 161 13.05 1.47 -10.52
CA ALA A 161 12.77 2.14 -11.79
C ALA A 161 11.38 2.80 -11.85
N ASP A 162 10.38 2.25 -11.15
CA ASP A 162 9.04 2.83 -11.10
C ASP A 162 9.07 4.16 -10.33
N ARG A 163 8.20 5.10 -10.69
CA ARG A 163 7.95 6.32 -9.91
C ARG A 163 6.63 6.23 -9.18
N LEU A 164 6.69 6.31 -7.86
CA LEU A 164 5.54 6.22 -6.97
C LEU A 164 5.07 7.64 -6.62
N VAL A 165 3.83 7.95 -7.00
CA VAL A 165 3.21 9.25 -6.78
C VAL A 165 2.05 9.08 -5.80
N GLY A 166 2.21 9.59 -4.58
CA GLY A 166 1.13 9.67 -3.61
C GLY A 166 0.06 10.66 -4.08
N LEU A 167 -1.19 10.24 -4.10
CA LEU A 167 -2.33 11.05 -4.51
C LEU A 167 -3.26 11.21 -3.31
N VAL A 168 -3.30 12.41 -2.75
CA VAL A 168 -4.25 12.79 -1.70
C VAL A 168 -5.14 13.86 -2.29
N ALA A 169 -6.41 13.51 -2.49
CA ALA A 169 -7.38 14.39 -3.10
C ALA A 169 -8.68 14.34 -2.30
N ALA A 170 -9.51 15.38 -2.43
CA ALA A 170 -10.89 15.31 -1.96
C ALA A 170 -11.62 14.12 -2.62
N GLU A 171 -12.57 13.50 -1.91
CA GLU A 171 -13.36 12.35 -2.38
C GLU A 171 -14.07 12.61 -3.73
N SER A 172 -14.34 13.88 -4.03
CA SER A 172 -14.96 14.33 -5.28
C SER A 172 -13.99 14.44 -6.48
N THR A 173 -12.69 14.32 -6.26
CA THR A 173 -11.67 14.53 -7.30
C THR A 173 -11.00 13.24 -7.73
N THR A 174 -11.00 12.98 -9.03
CA THR A 174 -10.23 11.88 -9.63
C THR A 174 -8.96 12.41 -10.28
N LEU A 175 -7.81 12.23 -9.64
CA LEU A 175 -6.51 12.44 -10.29
C LEU A 175 -6.18 11.26 -11.20
N ARG A 176 -5.93 11.56 -12.48
CA ARG A 176 -5.46 10.59 -13.47
C ARG A 176 -4.03 10.91 -13.82
N LEU A 177 -3.12 9.98 -13.50
CA LEU A 177 -1.74 10.06 -13.93
C LEU A 177 -1.57 9.36 -15.29
N PRO A 178 -0.66 9.85 -16.16
CA PRO A 178 -0.25 9.07 -17.32
C PRO A 178 0.42 7.77 -16.84
N PRO A 179 0.24 6.64 -17.55
CA PRO A 179 0.83 5.35 -17.15
C PRO A 179 2.36 5.34 -17.25
N THR A 180 2.93 6.15 -18.14
CA THR A 180 4.36 6.28 -18.38
C THR A 180 4.73 7.75 -18.62
N LEU A 181 5.96 8.10 -18.26
CA LEU A 181 6.61 9.34 -18.67
C LEU A 181 7.19 9.22 -20.09
N PRO A 182 7.56 10.35 -20.73
CA PRO A 182 8.19 10.36 -22.05
C PRO A 182 9.51 9.57 -22.15
N ASN A 183 10.14 9.26 -21.02
CA ASN A 183 11.37 8.46 -20.92
C ASN A 183 11.08 6.97 -20.59
N ASP A 184 9.88 6.49 -20.91
CA ASP A 184 9.39 5.13 -20.62
C ASP A 184 9.36 4.75 -19.12
N THR A 185 9.54 5.72 -18.22
CA THR A 185 9.45 5.47 -16.78
C THR A 185 7.99 5.23 -16.38
N ARG A 186 7.72 4.08 -15.77
CA ARG A 186 6.39 3.72 -15.28
C ARG A 186 5.98 4.60 -14.10
N LEU A 187 4.78 5.17 -14.18
CA LEU A 187 4.17 5.93 -13.10
C LEU A 187 3.11 5.10 -12.40
N VAL A 188 3.16 5.14 -11.08
CA VAL A 188 2.23 4.42 -10.22
C VAL A 188 1.62 5.42 -9.26
N GLY A 189 0.32 5.65 -9.42
CA GLY A 189 -0.47 6.44 -8.49
C GLY A 189 -0.80 5.63 -7.25
N VAL A 190 -0.51 6.19 -6.08
CA VAL A 190 -0.76 5.59 -4.77
C VAL A 190 -1.85 6.43 -4.09
N PRO A 191 -3.13 6.00 -4.12
CA PRO A 191 -4.21 6.74 -3.49
C PRO A 191 -4.07 6.71 -1.97
N LEU A 192 -4.05 7.88 -1.34
CA LEU A 192 -3.83 8.04 0.09
C LEU A 192 -4.91 8.96 0.67
N ALA A 193 -5.49 8.56 1.79
CA ALA A 193 -6.29 9.46 2.60
C ALA A 193 -5.39 10.42 3.37
N LEU A 194 -5.85 11.66 3.60
CA LEU A 194 -5.09 12.67 4.35
C LEU A 194 -4.76 12.18 5.77
N SER A 195 -5.70 11.49 6.42
CA SER A 195 -5.54 10.88 7.74
C SER A 195 -4.58 9.68 7.77
N ALA A 196 -4.34 9.04 6.62
CA ALA A 196 -3.44 7.90 6.50
C ALA A 196 -1.97 8.31 6.27
N LEU A 197 -1.68 9.62 6.21
CA LEU A 197 -0.31 10.09 6.08
C LEU A 197 0.52 9.75 7.33
N PRO A 198 1.72 9.19 7.17
CA PRO A 198 2.57 8.81 8.28
C PRO A 198 3.06 10.03 9.06
N ASP A 199 3.27 9.83 10.35
CA ASP A 199 3.82 10.81 11.28
C ASP A 199 5.36 10.87 11.28
N ARG A 200 6.02 10.07 10.42
CA ARG A 200 7.48 10.06 10.23
C ARG A 200 7.84 10.11 8.76
N ALA A 201 8.88 10.87 8.42
CA ALA A 201 9.38 11.00 7.05
C ALA A 201 9.78 9.65 6.42
N ALA A 202 10.24 8.69 7.25
CA ALA A 202 10.55 7.33 6.80
C ALA A 202 9.34 6.66 6.12
N GLY A 203 8.12 6.88 6.60
CA GLY A 203 6.91 6.29 6.00
C GLY A 203 6.60 6.79 4.59
N LEU A 204 7.10 7.97 4.22
CA LEU A 204 6.97 8.54 2.88
C LEU A 204 8.12 8.14 1.95
N SER A 205 9.12 7.41 2.45
CA SER A 205 10.35 7.11 1.70
C SER A 205 10.17 6.23 0.46
N SER A 206 9.02 5.56 0.33
CA SER A 206 8.64 4.83 -0.89
C SER A 206 8.21 5.78 -2.01
N LEU A 207 7.62 6.93 -1.67
CA LEU A 207 7.09 7.90 -2.62
C LEU A 207 8.19 8.83 -3.13
N ASP A 208 8.12 9.15 -4.42
CA ASP A 208 8.95 10.19 -5.05
C ASP A 208 8.26 11.55 -4.97
N THR A 209 6.95 11.55 -5.22
CA THR A 209 6.12 12.74 -5.29
C THR A 209 4.85 12.53 -4.47
N LEU A 210 4.37 13.57 -3.78
CA LEU A 210 3.08 13.60 -3.11
C LEU A 210 2.29 14.77 -3.69
N VAL A 211 1.10 14.50 -4.20
CA VAL A 211 0.15 15.48 -4.71
C VAL A 211 -0.96 15.64 -3.68
N LEU A 212 -1.14 16.88 -3.22
CA LEU A 212 -2.25 17.32 -2.37
C LEU A 212 -3.13 18.21 -3.24
N ASP A 213 -4.34 17.76 -3.55
CA ASP A 213 -5.27 18.49 -4.43
C ASP A 213 -6.60 18.72 -3.72
N ASP A 214 -6.96 19.99 -3.52
CA ASP A 214 -8.21 20.40 -2.86
C ASP A 214 -8.40 19.79 -1.46
N VAL A 215 -7.32 19.72 -0.68
CA VAL A 215 -7.33 19.15 0.68
C VAL A 215 -7.00 20.20 1.74
N ALA A 216 -7.75 20.18 2.84
CA ALA A 216 -7.53 21.05 3.99
C ALA A 216 -6.28 20.62 4.76
N THR A 217 -5.10 21.04 4.29
CA THR A 217 -3.80 20.76 4.95
C THR A 217 -3.71 21.27 6.40
N ALA A 218 -4.62 22.16 6.80
CA ALA A 218 -4.81 22.58 8.18
C ALA A 218 -5.30 21.45 9.11
N GLU A 219 -5.93 20.39 8.58
CA GLU A 219 -6.37 19.21 9.33
C GLU A 219 -5.21 18.26 9.69
N LEU A 220 -4.03 18.46 9.08
CA LEU A 220 -2.87 17.64 9.38
C LEU A 220 -2.33 17.90 10.79
N ALA A 221 -2.08 16.82 11.52
CA ALA A 221 -1.42 16.88 12.81
C ALA A 221 -0.02 17.50 12.68
N ASP A 222 0.48 18.16 13.74
CA ASP A 222 1.83 18.76 13.74
C ASP A 222 2.92 17.75 13.40
N ALA A 223 2.79 16.51 13.87
CA ALA A 223 3.72 15.42 13.57
C ALA A 223 3.73 15.06 12.08
N GLN A 224 2.56 14.98 11.43
CA GLN A 224 2.45 14.72 9.99
C GLN A 224 3.04 15.88 9.18
N ARG A 225 2.76 17.14 9.56
CA ARG A 225 3.37 18.32 8.94
C ARG A 225 4.89 18.33 9.09
N GLY A 226 5.39 17.93 10.26
CA GLY A 226 6.82 17.73 10.52
C GLY A 226 7.44 16.68 9.60
N ALA A 227 6.80 15.51 9.50
CA ALA A 227 7.23 14.43 8.64
C ALA A 227 7.28 14.81 7.15
N LEU A 228 6.28 15.55 6.67
CA LEU A 228 6.26 16.07 5.30
C LEU A 228 7.42 17.02 5.04
N ARG A 229 7.68 17.98 5.94
CA ARG A 229 8.82 18.91 5.80
C ARG A 229 10.15 18.18 5.76
N GLU A 230 10.34 17.21 6.66
CA GLU A 230 11.55 16.40 6.70
C GLU A 230 11.72 15.54 5.43
N TRP A 231 10.63 14.95 4.92
CA TRP A 231 10.66 14.17 3.68
C TRP A 231 10.99 15.04 2.46
N VAL A 232 10.41 16.24 2.34
CA VAL A 232 10.75 17.21 1.29
C VAL A 232 12.22 17.62 1.38
N ALA A 233 12.73 17.88 2.58
CA ALA A 233 14.14 18.20 2.79
C ALA A 233 15.10 17.06 2.39
N ARG A 234 14.61 15.81 2.34
CA ARG A 234 15.34 14.62 1.88
C ARG A 234 15.19 14.34 0.38
N GLY A 235 14.57 15.26 -0.37
CA GLY A 235 14.43 15.20 -1.82
C GLY A 235 13.05 14.79 -2.33
N GLY A 236 12.08 14.56 -1.44
CA GLY A 236 10.70 14.32 -1.83
C GLY A 236 10.07 15.55 -2.49
N GLN A 237 9.22 15.35 -3.50
CA GLN A 237 8.54 16.43 -4.20
C GLN A 237 7.10 16.58 -3.69
N LEU A 238 6.75 17.74 -3.17
CA LEU A 238 5.39 18.05 -2.73
C LEU A 238 4.72 19.00 -3.73
N LEU A 239 3.61 18.58 -4.31
CA LEU A 239 2.76 19.37 -5.19
C LEU A 239 1.47 19.69 -4.44
N ILE A 240 1.08 20.97 -4.43
CA ILE A 240 -0.14 21.46 -3.79
C ILE A 240 -0.94 22.22 -4.84
N GLY A 241 -2.24 21.98 -4.94
CA GLY A 241 -3.14 22.79 -5.75
C GLY A 241 -4.60 22.74 -5.35
#